data_AF-A0A8C6XTI5-F1
#
_entry.id   AF-A0A8C6XTI5-F1
#
_cell.length_a   1.000
_cell.length_b   1.000
_cell.length_c   1.000
_cell.angle_alpha   90.00
_cell.angle_beta   90.00
_cell.angle_gamma   90.00
#
_symmetry.space_group_name_H-M   'P 1'
#
loop_
_entity.id
_entity.type
_entity.pdbx_description
1 polymer ?
#
loop_
_entity_poly.entity_id
_entity_poly.type
_entity_poly.pdbx_seq_one_letter_code
_entity_poly.pdbx_strand_id
1 'polypeptide(L)'
;MISRRWFHPNISGIEAEKLLLTRGIHGSFLARPSKSNPGDFTLSVRRNDEVTHIKIQNTGDYYDLYGGEKFATLAELVQYYTEQEGLLREKNSNTIELRFPLNCQDPTSERWYHGHLTGKEAEKLLTDKAKPGSFLVRSSQSKPGDFVLSVLTNEDKADTGDRKPRVTHIMIRYQLDGKYDVGGGERFDTLADLVEHYKKNPMVEKSGVVVHLKQPFNATRIIAANIENRVKELNKMADQSEKAKQGFWEEFEMLQQQECKFLYPRKEGQRVENKAKNRYKNILPFDTTRVALRNADPRVPSSDYINANYIKNTLEDGCSAEHCKVYIATQGCLQSTVNDFWTMIYQENTHIIVMTTKEVERGRNKCFRYWPDQNCTKEFGPISVQNIGERECQGYYIRELQIARIDREERPRKIKHFQYFSWPDHGVPNEPGGVLSFLDQINKAHRSIPESGPIVVHCSAGIGRTGTIIVIDMLVDTIHRQGLDCDIDIPKN
;
A
#
# COMPACT_ATOMS: atom_id res chain seq x y z
N MET A 1 11.14 4.50 -11.36
CA MET A 1 9.65 4.52 -11.40
C MET A 1 9.13 3.33 -12.23
N ILE A 2 8.42 2.35 -11.63
CA ILE A 2 8.07 1.08 -12.31
C ILE A 2 6.71 1.12 -13.04
N SER A 3 5.88 2.15 -12.83
CA SER A 3 4.51 2.24 -13.38
C SER A 3 4.39 3.35 -14.43
N ARG A 4 4.08 3.04 -15.71
CA ARG A 4 3.75 4.05 -16.76
C ARG A 4 2.30 4.52 -16.70
N ARG A 5 1.61 4.39 -15.56
CA ARG A 5 0.21 4.77 -15.42
C ARG A 5 -0.01 6.29 -15.61
N TRP A 6 1.03 7.12 -15.52
CA TRP A 6 1.00 8.56 -15.84
C TRP A 6 0.74 8.88 -17.33
N PHE A 7 0.71 7.88 -18.23
CA PHE A 7 0.40 8.09 -19.64
C PHE A 7 -1.11 7.97 -19.91
N HIS A 8 -1.73 9.04 -20.39
CA HIS A 8 -3.14 9.12 -20.73
C HIS A 8 -3.29 9.11 -22.26
N PRO A 9 -3.71 7.99 -22.86
CA PRO A 9 -3.68 7.84 -24.33
C PRO A 9 -4.73 8.70 -25.05
N ASN A 10 -5.84 9.05 -24.40
CA ASN A 10 -7.04 9.54 -25.09
C ASN A 10 -7.51 10.94 -24.67
N ILE A 11 -6.72 11.68 -23.89
CA ILE A 11 -7.14 12.99 -23.38
C ILE A 11 -6.55 14.16 -24.19
N SER A 12 -7.31 15.24 -24.30
CA SER A 12 -6.87 16.54 -24.85
C SER A 12 -6.06 17.36 -23.84
N GLY A 13 -5.48 18.47 -24.29
CA GLY A 13 -4.85 19.45 -23.40
C GLY A 13 -5.81 20.04 -22.37
N ILE A 14 -7.04 20.36 -22.79
CA ILE A 14 -8.09 20.92 -21.93
C ILE A 14 -8.51 19.90 -20.87
N GLU A 15 -8.69 18.63 -21.24
CA GLU A 15 -9.02 17.56 -20.29
C GLU A 15 -7.87 17.29 -19.33
N ALA A 16 -6.62 17.31 -19.80
CA ALA A 16 -5.43 17.17 -18.96
C ALA A 16 -5.31 18.31 -17.93
N GLU A 17 -5.55 19.54 -18.35
CA GLU A 17 -5.55 20.71 -17.47
C GLU A 17 -6.62 20.59 -16.40
N LYS A 18 -7.87 20.26 -16.80
CA LYS A 18 -8.96 20.01 -15.86
C LYS A 18 -8.60 18.90 -14.86
N LEU A 19 -8.05 17.78 -15.31
CA LEU A 19 -7.65 16.66 -14.45
C LEU A 19 -6.57 17.07 -13.44
N LEU A 20 -5.52 17.74 -13.90
CA LEU A 20 -4.43 18.20 -13.05
C LEU A 20 -4.90 19.22 -12.00
N LEU A 21 -5.74 20.18 -12.38
CA LEU A 21 -6.27 21.19 -11.47
C LEU A 21 -7.28 20.61 -10.46
N THR A 22 -8.07 19.62 -10.85
CA THR A 22 -9.10 19.02 -9.98
C THR A 22 -8.58 17.90 -9.08
N ARG A 23 -7.58 17.13 -9.53
CA ARG A 23 -7.12 15.92 -8.82
C ARG A 23 -5.64 15.95 -8.42
N GLY A 24 -4.82 16.72 -9.13
CA GLY A 24 -3.39 16.83 -8.85
C GLY A 24 -3.07 17.80 -7.72
N ILE A 25 -1.81 17.81 -7.30
CA ILE A 25 -1.17 18.81 -6.42
C ILE A 25 0.01 19.46 -7.15
N HIS A 26 0.66 20.46 -6.54
CA HIS A 26 1.89 21.04 -7.11
C HIS A 26 2.92 19.94 -7.42
N GLY A 27 3.50 19.98 -8.64
CA GLY A 27 4.43 18.96 -9.12
C GLY A 27 3.74 17.70 -9.68
N SER A 28 2.41 17.67 -9.75
CA SER A 28 1.69 16.58 -10.42
C SER A 28 1.87 16.66 -11.93
N PHE A 29 2.04 15.51 -12.60
CA PHE A 29 2.27 15.48 -14.04
C PHE A 29 1.60 14.29 -14.72
N LEU A 30 1.32 14.43 -16.01
CA LEU A 30 0.89 13.34 -16.89
C LEU A 30 1.45 13.52 -18.29
N ALA A 31 1.60 12.44 -19.05
CA ALA A 31 1.95 12.50 -20.46
C ALA A 31 0.77 12.02 -21.31
N ARG A 32 0.63 12.57 -22.52
CA ARG A 32 -0.46 12.24 -23.46
C ARG A 32 -0.01 12.42 -24.91
N PRO A 33 -0.68 11.81 -25.89
CA PRO A 33 -0.46 12.16 -27.30
C PRO A 33 -0.76 13.64 -27.59
N SER A 34 -0.03 14.19 -28.56
CA SER A 34 -0.26 15.55 -29.05
C SER A 34 -1.41 15.57 -30.07
N LYS A 35 -2.46 16.36 -29.79
CA LYS A 35 -3.55 16.59 -30.75
C LYS A 35 -3.19 17.58 -31.85
N SER A 36 -2.26 18.50 -31.59
CA SER A 36 -1.82 19.50 -32.57
C SER A 36 -0.78 18.97 -33.55
N ASN A 37 0.03 17.99 -33.12
CA ASN A 37 1.02 17.31 -33.96
C ASN A 37 0.86 15.79 -33.83
N PRO A 38 0.12 15.12 -34.73
CA PRO A 38 0.01 13.67 -34.72
C PRO A 38 1.38 12.99 -34.80
N GLY A 39 1.65 12.04 -33.89
CA GLY A 39 2.94 11.35 -33.76
C GLY A 39 3.81 11.85 -32.59
N ASP A 40 3.64 13.11 -32.19
CA ASP A 40 4.30 13.70 -31.02
C ASP A 40 3.51 13.45 -29.72
N PHE A 41 4.14 13.73 -28.59
CA PHE A 41 3.55 13.66 -27.25
C PHE A 41 3.59 15.01 -26.54
N THR A 42 2.89 15.11 -25.41
CA THR A 42 2.88 16.30 -24.56
C THR A 42 2.93 15.88 -23.10
N LEU A 43 3.88 16.44 -22.35
CA LEU A 43 3.97 16.35 -20.90
C LEU A 43 3.23 17.54 -20.29
N SER A 44 2.17 17.28 -19.53
CA SER A 44 1.37 18.29 -18.85
C SER A 44 1.72 18.27 -17.36
N VAL A 45 2.09 19.41 -16.79
CA VAL A 45 2.61 19.52 -15.42
C VAL A 45 1.87 20.61 -14.67
N ARG A 46 1.35 20.30 -13.48
CA ARG A 46 0.74 21.26 -12.55
C ARG A 46 1.82 21.95 -11.75
N ARG A 47 1.79 23.28 -11.75
CA ARG A 47 2.62 24.15 -10.92
C ARG A 47 1.71 25.11 -10.19
N ASN A 48 1.58 24.93 -8.88
CA ASN A 48 0.65 25.69 -8.06
C ASN A 48 -0.78 25.55 -8.64
N ASP A 49 -1.34 26.66 -9.13
CA ASP A 49 -2.70 26.72 -9.69
C ASP A 49 -2.71 26.83 -11.23
N GLU A 50 -1.58 26.57 -11.89
CA GLU A 50 -1.46 26.60 -13.35
C GLU A 50 -0.95 25.26 -13.90
N VAL A 51 -1.23 25.01 -15.19
CA VAL A 51 -0.77 23.81 -15.91
C VAL A 51 0.07 24.24 -17.11
N THR A 52 1.29 23.71 -17.19
CA THR A 52 2.20 23.91 -18.33
C THR A 52 2.19 22.66 -19.22
N HIS A 53 2.17 22.87 -20.53
CA HIS A 53 2.27 21.81 -21.53
C HIS A 53 3.62 21.88 -22.26
N ILE A 54 4.39 20.80 -22.18
CA ILE A 54 5.72 20.68 -22.75
C ILE A 54 5.68 19.66 -23.87
N LYS A 55 6.10 20.05 -25.07
CA LYS A 55 6.04 19.22 -26.26
C LYS A 55 7.18 18.19 -26.24
N ILE A 56 6.84 16.93 -26.54
CA ILE A 56 7.81 15.84 -26.68
C ILE A 56 7.78 15.40 -28.14
N GLN A 57 8.90 15.54 -28.84
CA GLN A 57 8.99 15.10 -30.23
C GLN A 57 9.31 13.61 -30.28
N ASN A 58 8.69 12.90 -31.21
CA ASN A 58 9.03 11.51 -31.52
C ASN A 58 9.40 11.40 -33.00
N THR A 59 10.68 11.17 -33.28
CA THR A 59 11.19 11.05 -34.66
C THR A 59 11.07 9.64 -35.22
N GLY A 60 10.64 8.67 -34.41
CA GLY A 60 10.70 7.24 -34.72
C GLY A 60 11.97 6.56 -34.19
N ASP A 61 13.04 7.32 -33.97
CA ASP A 61 14.33 6.82 -33.45
C ASP A 61 14.53 7.15 -31.97
N TYR A 62 13.99 8.27 -31.49
CA TYR A 62 14.13 8.73 -30.11
C TYR A 62 13.02 9.72 -29.71
N TYR A 63 12.90 9.93 -28.40
CA TYR A 63 12.05 10.94 -27.77
C TYR A 63 12.90 12.09 -27.25
N ASP A 64 12.53 13.33 -27.54
CA ASP A 64 13.21 14.51 -26.97
C ASP A 64 12.22 15.58 -26.48
N LEU A 65 12.67 16.38 -25.52
CA LEU A 65 11.98 17.58 -25.04
C LEU A 65 12.58 18.80 -25.72
N TYR A 66 12.13 19.08 -26.94
CA TYR A 66 12.41 20.30 -27.73
C TYR A 66 13.83 20.90 -27.53
N GLY A 67 14.86 20.12 -27.89
CA GLY A 67 16.27 20.52 -27.81
C GLY A 67 17.02 20.10 -26.54
N GLY A 68 16.41 19.29 -25.67
CA GLY A 68 17.04 18.65 -24.52
C GLY A 68 17.71 17.30 -24.82
N GLU A 69 17.87 16.49 -23.77
CA GLU A 69 18.39 15.12 -23.85
C GLU A 69 17.47 14.19 -24.66
N LYS A 70 18.05 13.13 -25.26
CA LYS A 70 17.34 12.16 -26.11
C LYS A 70 17.19 10.83 -25.40
N PHE A 71 16.02 10.20 -25.52
CA PHE A 71 15.66 8.97 -24.82
C PHE A 71 15.12 7.91 -25.77
N ALA A 72 15.36 6.62 -25.48
CA ALA A 72 14.85 5.53 -26.31
C ALA A 72 13.36 5.26 -26.05
N THR A 73 12.88 5.52 -24.84
CA THR A 73 11.45 5.42 -24.52
C THR A 73 10.92 6.61 -23.73
N LEU A 74 9.63 6.90 -23.87
CA LEU A 74 8.95 7.93 -23.08
C LEU A 74 9.09 7.72 -21.56
N ALA A 75 9.26 6.48 -21.11
CA ALA A 75 9.43 6.21 -19.68
C ALA A 75 10.83 6.50 -19.16
N GLU A 76 11.87 6.28 -19.97
CA GLU A 76 13.22 6.72 -19.62
C GLU A 76 13.28 8.24 -19.50
N LEU A 77 12.61 8.95 -20.44
CA LEU A 77 12.48 10.40 -20.39
C LEU A 77 11.83 10.85 -19.08
N VAL A 78 10.65 10.31 -18.73
CA VAL A 78 9.96 10.69 -17.48
C VAL A 78 10.78 10.32 -16.25
N GLN A 79 11.38 9.13 -16.23
CA GLN A 79 12.21 8.70 -15.10
C GLN A 79 13.40 9.64 -14.88
N TYR A 80 14.10 10.02 -15.95
CA TYR A 80 15.24 10.93 -15.90
C TYR A 80 14.88 12.27 -15.25
N TYR A 81 13.78 12.90 -15.69
CA TYR A 81 13.36 14.21 -15.17
C TYR A 81 12.66 14.17 -13.81
N THR A 82 12.23 13.00 -13.35
CA THR A 82 11.74 12.82 -11.97
C THR A 82 12.87 12.55 -10.99
N GLU A 83 13.95 11.88 -11.41
CA GLU A 83 15.09 11.58 -10.54
C GLU A 83 16.08 12.75 -10.42
N GLN A 84 16.12 13.66 -11.39
CA GLN A 84 17.04 14.80 -11.43
C GLN A 84 16.31 16.15 -11.32
N GLU A 85 16.15 16.64 -10.09
CA GLU A 85 15.55 17.95 -9.81
C GLU A 85 16.36 19.10 -10.45
N GLY A 86 15.68 20.12 -10.97
CA GLY A 86 16.33 21.35 -11.47
C GLY A 86 16.69 21.38 -12.96
N LEU A 87 16.55 20.27 -13.69
CA LEU A 87 16.92 20.16 -15.10
C LEU A 87 15.83 20.60 -16.08
N LEU A 88 14.56 20.34 -15.77
CA LEU A 88 13.46 20.75 -16.63
C LEU A 88 13.12 22.22 -16.35
N ARG A 89 13.29 23.09 -17.35
CA ARG A 89 13.12 24.54 -17.20
C ARG A 89 12.26 25.14 -18.31
N GLU A 90 11.53 26.19 -17.99
CA GLU A 90 10.83 27.02 -18.97
C GLU A 90 11.78 28.01 -19.68
N LYS A 91 11.27 28.65 -20.73
CA LYS A 91 11.97 29.74 -21.44
C LYS A 91 12.30 30.94 -20.55
N ASN A 92 11.61 31.11 -19.42
CA ASN A 92 11.85 32.14 -18.40
C ASN A 92 12.82 31.67 -17.29
N SER A 93 13.46 30.50 -17.44
CA SER A 93 14.40 29.88 -16.49
C SER A 93 13.79 29.32 -15.19
N ASN A 94 12.47 29.32 -15.02
CA ASN A 94 11.81 28.68 -13.89
C ASN A 94 11.89 27.15 -13.98
N THR A 95 12.20 26.51 -12.86
CA THR A 95 12.27 25.04 -12.75
C THR A 95 10.87 24.43 -12.78
N ILE A 96 10.75 23.30 -13.47
CA ILE A 96 9.56 22.44 -13.50
C ILE A 96 9.92 21.14 -12.78
N GLU A 97 9.13 20.77 -11.79
CA GLU A 97 9.37 19.59 -10.96
C GLU A 97 8.33 18.51 -11.28
N LEU A 98 8.81 17.30 -11.59
CA LEU A 98 7.97 16.12 -11.84
C LEU A 98 7.92 15.25 -10.60
N ARG A 99 7.07 15.60 -9.63
CA ARG A 99 7.02 14.92 -8.33
C ARG A 99 5.99 13.79 -8.26
N PHE A 100 4.77 14.03 -8.75
CA PHE A 100 3.65 13.12 -8.52
C PHE A 100 3.00 12.71 -9.85
N PRO A 101 3.15 11.46 -10.32
CA PRO A 101 2.47 11.00 -11.52
C PRO A 101 0.95 10.98 -11.31
N LEU A 102 0.20 11.72 -12.13
CA LEU A 102 -1.26 11.65 -12.17
C LEU A 102 -1.66 10.47 -13.06
N ASN A 103 -2.07 9.36 -12.46
CA ASN A 103 -2.32 8.12 -13.17
C ASN A 103 -3.62 8.17 -14.00
N CYS A 104 -3.57 7.60 -15.20
CA CYS A 104 -4.71 7.32 -16.06
C CYS A 104 -5.61 6.30 -15.36
N GLN A 105 -6.92 6.53 -15.41
CA GLN A 105 -7.88 5.56 -14.90
C GLN A 105 -7.73 4.24 -15.65
N ASP A 106 -7.84 3.14 -14.91
CA ASP A 106 -7.83 1.81 -15.51
C ASP A 106 -9.00 1.69 -16.51
N PRO A 107 -8.76 1.12 -17.70
CA PRO A 107 -9.77 0.95 -18.75
C PRO A 107 -10.89 -0.02 -18.34
N THR A 108 -10.73 -0.72 -17.21
CA THR A 108 -11.70 -1.65 -16.64
C THR A 108 -11.49 -1.79 -15.14
N SER A 109 -12.56 -2.11 -14.40
CA SER A 109 -12.50 -2.49 -12.97
C SER A 109 -12.19 -3.97 -12.75
N GLU A 110 -12.12 -4.76 -13.81
CA GLU A 110 -11.96 -6.21 -13.78
C GLU A 110 -10.66 -6.66 -13.09
N ARG A 111 -10.77 -7.68 -12.24
CA ARG A 111 -9.65 -8.17 -11.41
C ARG A 111 -8.49 -8.75 -12.22
N TRP A 112 -8.72 -9.24 -13.44
CA TRP A 112 -7.67 -9.77 -14.32
C TRP A 112 -6.82 -8.70 -15.03
N TYR A 113 -7.12 -7.42 -14.83
CA TYR A 113 -6.33 -6.32 -15.38
C TYR A 113 -5.22 -5.90 -14.41
N HIS A 114 -3.97 -5.96 -14.87
CA HIS A 114 -2.78 -5.67 -14.06
C HIS A 114 -2.21 -4.27 -14.32
N GLY A 115 -2.79 -3.51 -15.25
CA GLY A 115 -2.24 -2.21 -15.66
C GLY A 115 -0.84 -2.35 -16.24
N HIS A 116 0.09 -1.54 -15.73
CA HIS A 116 1.48 -1.58 -16.16
C HIS A 116 2.22 -2.81 -15.60
N LEU A 117 2.31 -3.86 -16.41
CA LEU A 117 3.08 -5.07 -16.13
C LEU A 117 3.92 -5.39 -17.37
N THR A 118 5.22 -5.64 -17.19
CA THR A 118 6.10 -6.00 -18.32
C THR A 118 5.74 -7.40 -18.84
N GLY A 119 6.15 -7.70 -20.08
CA GLY A 119 6.01 -9.07 -20.62
C GLY A 119 6.73 -10.10 -19.74
N LYS A 120 7.97 -9.82 -19.36
CA LYS A 120 8.79 -10.70 -18.52
C LYS A 120 8.21 -10.92 -17.12
N GLU A 121 7.64 -9.89 -16.50
CA GLU A 121 6.97 -10.04 -15.20
C GLU A 121 5.68 -10.84 -15.32
N ALA A 122 4.90 -10.63 -16.38
CA ALA A 122 3.71 -11.43 -16.66
C ALA A 122 4.05 -12.91 -16.87
N GLU A 123 5.11 -13.20 -17.63
CA GLU A 123 5.63 -14.56 -17.83
C GLU A 123 6.00 -15.20 -16.49
N LYS A 124 6.78 -14.49 -15.67
CA LYS A 124 7.18 -14.96 -14.34
C LYS A 124 5.99 -15.22 -13.43
N LEU A 125 5.05 -14.27 -13.34
CA LEU A 125 3.86 -14.41 -12.50
C LEU A 125 2.99 -15.59 -12.89
N LEU A 126 2.72 -15.75 -14.20
CA LEU A 126 1.91 -16.84 -14.71
C LEU A 126 2.62 -18.19 -14.52
N THR A 127 3.91 -18.27 -14.81
CA THR A 127 4.68 -19.51 -14.69
C THR A 127 4.85 -19.95 -13.23
N ASP A 128 5.13 -19.03 -12.32
CA ASP A 128 5.43 -19.35 -10.93
C ASP A 128 4.18 -19.67 -10.10
N LYS A 129 3.04 -19.05 -10.44
CA LYS A 129 1.86 -19.01 -9.55
C LYS A 129 0.55 -19.44 -10.20
N ALA A 130 0.49 -19.54 -11.51
CA ALA A 130 -0.76 -19.80 -12.20
C ALA A 130 -0.86 -21.25 -12.71
N LYS A 131 -2.05 -21.63 -13.15
CA LYS A 131 -2.32 -22.94 -13.76
C LYS A 131 -2.59 -22.77 -15.25
N PRO A 132 -2.39 -23.79 -16.09
CA PRO A 132 -2.71 -23.69 -17.51
C PRO A 132 -4.14 -23.21 -17.77
N GLY A 133 -4.28 -22.31 -18.74
CA GLY A 133 -5.52 -21.56 -19.01
C GLY A 133 -5.70 -20.31 -18.16
N SER A 134 -4.76 -20.00 -17.24
CA SER A 134 -4.74 -18.74 -16.52
C SER A 134 -4.36 -17.58 -17.45
N PHE A 135 -5.07 -16.46 -17.34
CA PHE A 135 -4.81 -15.28 -18.16
C PHE A 135 -4.79 -13.98 -17.36
N LEU A 136 -4.11 -12.97 -17.89
CA LEU A 136 -4.16 -11.60 -17.41
C LEU A 136 -4.10 -10.62 -18.58
N VAL A 137 -4.60 -9.40 -18.38
CA VAL A 137 -4.43 -8.29 -19.34
C VAL A 137 -3.58 -7.20 -18.72
N ARG A 138 -2.69 -6.64 -19.53
CA ARG A 138 -1.74 -5.59 -19.15
C ARG A 138 -1.63 -4.54 -20.25
N SER A 139 -1.15 -3.35 -19.92
CA SER A 139 -0.85 -2.32 -20.92
C SER A 139 0.33 -2.74 -21.82
N SER A 140 0.27 -2.39 -23.10
CA SER A 140 1.37 -2.63 -24.03
C SER A 140 2.54 -1.68 -23.74
N GLN A 141 3.76 -2.24 -23.72
CA GLN A 141 4.99 -1.44 -23.53
C GLN A 141 5.57 -0.95 -24.86
N SER A 142 5.33 -1.70 -25.94
CA SER A 142 5.83 -1.40 -27.28
C SER A 142 4.94 -0.43 -28.05
N LYS A 143 3.63 -0.41 -27.76
CA LYS A 143 2.66 0.50 -28.39
C LYS A 143 1.80 1.18 -27.31
N PRO A 144 2.13 2.42 -26.92
CA PRO A 144 1.33 3.16 -25.94
C PRO A 144 -0.13 3.29 -26.36
N GLY A 145 -1.07 2.99 -25.46
CA GLY A 145 -2.51 2.98 -25.73
C GLY A 145 -3.09 1.60 -26.06
N ASP A 146 -2.26 0.66 -26.54
CA ASP A 146 -2.65 -0.73 -26.74
C ASP A 146 -2.49 -1.56 -25.45
N PHE A 147 -3.02 -2.78 -25.49
CA PHE A 147 -3.02 -3.74 -24.39
C PHE A 147 -2.47 -5.10 -24.85
N VAL A 148 -2.16 -5.99 -23.90
CA VAL A 148 -1.70 -7.35 -24.17
C VAL A 148 -2.43 -8.32 -23.27
N LEU A 149 -3.07 -9.31 -23.87
CA LEU A 149 -3.61 -10.49 -23.19
C LEU A 149 -2.50 -11.54 -23.10
N SER A 150 -2.10 -11.88 -21.87
CA SER A 150 -1.06 -12.87 -21.59
C SER A 150 -1.70 -14.12 -21.00
N VAL A 151 -1.49 -15.28 -21.62
CA VAL A 151 -2.17 -16.53 -21.29
C VAL A 151 -1.17 -17.65 -21.09
N LEU A 152 -1.25 -18.36 -19.97
CA LEU A 152 -0.46 -19.57 -19.74
C LEU A 152 -1.08 -20.73 -20.51
N THR A 153 -0.44 -21.15 -21.60
CA THR A 153 -0.86 -22.28 -22.43
C THR A 153 -0.03 -23.52 -22.11
N ASN A 154 -0.63 -24.71 -22.32
CA ASN A 154 0.12 -25.96 -22.36
C ASN A 154 0.54 -26.19 -23.81
N GLU A 155 1.83 -26.36 -24.09
CA GLU A 155 2.21 -27.00 -25.36
C GLU A 155 1.96 -28.51 -25.28
N ASP A 156 1.51 -29.09 -26.40
CA ASP A 156 1.63 -30.51 -26.67
C ASP A 156 2.62 -30.73 -27.84
N LYS A 157 3.58 -31.63 -27.57
CA LYS A 157 4.52 -32.37 -28.44
C LYS A 157 5.53 -31.59 -29.29
N ALA A 158 6.75 -31.46 -28.75
CA ALA A 158 7.97 -31.76 -29.51
C ALA A 158 8.50 -33.15 -29.07
N ASP A 159 9.20 -33.86 -29.96
CA ASP A 159 9.61 -35.29 -29.91
C ASP A 159 10.35 -35.79 -28.65
N THR A 160 10.51 -34.98 -27.60
CA THR A 160 11.22 -35.31 -26.36
C THR A 160 10.31 -35.59 -25.15
N GLY A 161 8.98 -35.49 -25.31
CA GLY A 161 8.01 -35.92 -24.28
C GLY A 161 7.81 -34.98 -23.08
N ASP A 162 8.57 -33.87 -22.98
CA ASP A 162 8.40 -32.88 -21.92
C ASP A 162 7.38 -31.79 -22.31
N ARG A 163 6.30 -31.69 -21.53
CA ARG A 163 5.28 -30.64 -21.64
C ARG A 163 5.72 -29.40 -20.86
N LYS A 164 6.28 -28.40 -21.53
CA LYS A 164 6.63 -27.15 -20.85
C LYS A 164 5.49 -26.13 -21.01
N PRO A 165 4.95 -25.58 -19.91
CA PRO A 165 4.00 -24.48 -20.00
C PRO A 165 4.70 -23.25 -20.58
N ARG A 166 4.00 -22.53 -21.46
CA ARG A 166 4.49 -21.29 -22.07
C ARG A 166 3.45 -20.19 -21.92
N VAL A 167 3.89 -18.94 -21.95
CA VAL A 167 2.98 -17.79 -21.94
C VAL A 167 2.86 -17.24 -23.35
N THR A 168 1.64 -17.27 -23.89
CA THR A 168 1.31 -16.63 -25.16
C THR A 168 0.90 -15.18 -24.90
N HIS A 169 1.46 -14.24 -25.66
CA HIS A 169 1.10 -12.82 -25.60
C HIS A 169 0.34 -12.41 -26.87
N ILE A 170 -0.89 -11.91 -26.69
CA ILE A 170 -1.79 -11.51 -27.77
C ILE A 170 -2.00 -9.99 -27.67
N MET A 171 -1.67 -9.27 -28.73
CA MET A 171 -1.85 -7.82 -28.78
C MET A 171 -3.34 -7.48 -28.89
N ILE A 172 -3.81 -6.59 -28.02
CA ILE A 172 -5.13 -5.97 -28.09
C ILE A 172 -4.91 -4.52 -28.52
N ARG A 173 -5.44 -4.14 -29.67
CA ARG A 173 -5.33 -2.80 -30.24
C ARG A 173 -6.50 -1.95 -29.81
N TYR A 174 -6.23 -0.70 -29.45
CA TYR A 174 -7.28 0.30 -29.26
C TYR A 174 -7.38 1.17 -30.51
N GLN A 175 -8.52 1.10 -31.19
CA GLN A 175 -8.75 1.73 -32.48
C GLN A 175 -9.23 3.18 -32.33
N LEU A 176 -9.06 3.97 -33.39
CA LEU A 176 -9.46 5.38 -33.43
C LEU A 176 -10.98 5.60 -33.24
N ASP A 177 -11.79 4.58 -33.53
CA ASP A 177 -13.24 4.57 -33.31
C ASP A 177 -13.63 4.25 -31.86
N GLY A 178 -12.65 4.09 -30.96
CA GLY A 178 -12.86 3.83 -29.55
C GLY A 178 -13.09 2.36 -29.19
N LYS A 179 -12.84 1.43 -30.12
CA LYS A 179 -13.08 -0.01 -29.93
C LYS A 179 -11.80 -0.82 -29.77
N TYR A 180 -11.93 -2.03 -29.23
CA TYR A 180 -10.84 -2.98 -28.99
C TYR A 180 -10.89 -4.16 -29.95
N ASP A 181 -9.75 -4.61 -30.45
CA ASP A 181 -9.62 -5.84 -31.25
C ASP A 181 -8.26 -6.53 -31.09
N VAL A 182 -8.10 -7.75 -31.59
CA VAL A 182 -6.85 -8.55 -31.45
C VAL A 182 -6.02 -8.70 -32.73
N GLY A 183 -6.26 -7.89 -33.76
CA GLY A 183 -5.59 -8.03 -35.06
C GLY A 183 -6.54 -8.19 -36.25
N GLY A 184 -7.75 -8.70 -36.00
CA GLY A 184 -8.79 -8.95 -36.99
C GLY A 184 -10.01 -9.63 -36.34
N GLY A 185 -11.11 -9.73 -37.09
CA GLY A 185 -12.38 -10.27 -36.58
C GLY A 185 -13.28 -9.18 -35.97
N GLU A 186 -14.01 -9.53 -34.92
CA GLU A 186 -14.93 -8.64 -34.21
C GLU A 186 -14.20 -7.52 -33.46
N ARG A 187 -14.89 -6.39 -33.29
CA ARG A 187 -14.44 -5.25 -32.48
C ARG A 187 -15.39 -5.07 -31.30
N PHE A 188 -14.83 -4.73 -30.15
CA PHE A 188 -15.55 -4.69 -28.87
C PHE A 188 -15.54 -3.29 -28.28
N ASP A 189 -16.61 -2.93 -27.58
CA ASP A 189 -16.74 -1.61 -26.94
C ASP A 189 -15.91 -1.53 -25.65
N THR A 190 -15.71 -2.66 -24.95
CA THR A 190 -14.89 -2.72 -23.75
C THR A 190 -13.90 -3.90 -23.76
N LEU A 191 -12.83 -3.80 -22.97
CA LEU A 191 -11.91 -4.94 -22.74
C LEU A 191 -12.63 -6.13 -22.09
N ALA A 192 -13.68 -5.89 -21.30
CA ALA A 192 -14.47 -6.95 -20.67
C ALA A 192 -15.25 -7.75 -21.71
N ASP A 193 -15.91 -7.07 -22.66
CA ASP A 193 -16.64 -7.73 -23.75
C ASP A 193 -15.70 -8.58 -24.62
N LEU A 194 -14.50 -8.05 -24.91
CA LEU A 194 -13.46 -8.76 -25.65
C LEU A 194 -13.05 -10.04 -24.91
N VAL A 195 -12.76 -9.96 -23.61
CA VAL A 195 -12.35 -11.12 -22.81
C VAL A 195 -13.48 -12.15 -22.69
N GLU A 196 -14.72 -11.71 -22.44
CA GLU A 196 -15.87 -12.62 -22.34
C GLU A 196 -16.18 -13.33 -23.67
N HIS A 197 -16.02 -12.63 -24.80
CA HIS A 197 -16.11 -13.25 -26.12
C HIS A 197 -15.07 -14.36 -26.28
N TYR A 198 -13.78 -14.08 -26.00
CA TYR A 198 -12.70 -15.05 -26.18
C TYR A 198 -12.62 -16.13 -25.10
N LYS A 199 -13.32 -15.97 -23.96
CA LYS A 199 -13.58 -17.06 -23.01
C LYS A 199 -14.52 -18.11 -23.60
N LYS A 200 -15.54 -17.68 -24.36
CA LYS A 200 -16.51 -18.56 -25.02
C LYS A 200 -16.00 -19.09 -26.37
N ASN A 201 -15.19 -18.29 -27.06
CA ASN A 201 -14.65 -18.59 -28.38
C ASN A 201 -13.11 -18.58 -28.34
N PRO A 202 -12.45 -19.69 -27.96
CA PRO A 202 -10.99 -19.74 -27.82
C PRO A 202 -10.25 -19.37 -29.11
N MET A 203 -9.17 -18.60 -28.98
CA MET A 203 -8.33 -18.24 -30.12
C MET A 203 -7.45 -19.41 -30.56
N VAL A 204 -7.09 -19.45 -31.84
CA VAL A 204 -6.17 -20.47 -32.39
C VAL A 204 -4.96 -19.76 -32.98
N GLU A 205 -3.77 -20.10 -32.49
CA GLU A 205 -2.51 -19.60 -33.06
C GLU A 205 -2.25 -20.21 -34.45
N LYS A 206 -1.40 -19.56 -35.25
CA LYS A 206 -0.92 -20.12 -36.53
C LYS A 206 -0.22 -21.48 -36.37
N SER A 207 0.33 -21.74 -35.19
CA SER A 207 0.93 -23.03 -34.81
C SER A 207 -0.11 -24.15 -34.60
N GLY A 208 -1.41 -23.82 -34.57
CA GLY A 208 -2.50 -24.75 -34.25
C GLY A 208 -2.84 -24.83 -32.76
N VAL A 209 -2.09 -24.16 -31.89
CA VAL A 209 -2.34 -24.15 -30.44
C VAL A 209 -3.60 -23.34 -30.11
N VAL A 210 -4.51 -23.95 -29.35
CA VAL A 210 -5.75 -23.30 -28.91
C VAL A 210 -5.54 -22.60 -27.57
N VAL A 211 -5.69 -21.28 -27.57
CA VAL A 211 -5.53 -20.41 -26.41
C VAL A 211 -6.86 -20.32 -25.67
N HIS A 212 -6.97 -21.06 -24.56
CA HIS A 212 -8.15 -21.07 -23.71
C HIS A 212 -8.02 -20.08 -22.56
N LEU A 213 -9.00 -19.18 -22.42
CA LEU A 213 -9.14 -18.31 -21.26
C LEU A 213 -10.02 -19.01 -20.22
N LYS A 214 -9.40 -19.81 -19.34
CA LYS A 214 -10.13 -20.63 -18.37
C LYS A 214 -10.40 -19.89 -17.06
N GLN A 215 -9.35 -19.32 -16.46
CA GLN A 215 -9.47 -18.62 -15.19
C GLN A 215 -8.65 -17.31 -15.19
N PRO A 216 -9.17 -16.23 -14.60
CA PRO A 216 -8.41 -15.00 -14.47
C PRO A 216 -7.26 -15.17 -13.45
N PHE A 217 -6.11 -14.56 -13.74
CA PHE A 217 -5.04 -14.34 -12.77
C PHE A 217 -5.23 -12.94 -12.20
N ASN A 218 -5.78 -12.83 -10.99
CA ASN A 218 -6.26 -11.56 -10.44
C ASN A 218 -5.13 -10.66 -9.88
N ALA A 219 -5.23 -9.36 -10.11
CA ALA A 219 -4.36 -8.32 -9.57
C ALA A 219 -4.94 -7.76 -8.25
N THR A 220 -4.11 -7.63 -7.22
CA THR A 220 -4.46 -6.97 -5.95
C THR A 220 -4.13 -5.48 -5.94
N ARG A 221 -3.20 -5.05 -6.80
CA ARG A 221 -2.82 -3.64 -6.98
C ARG A 221 -3.91 -2.87 -7.73
N ILE A 222 -4.27 -1.70 -7.22
CA ILE A 222 -5.25 -0.78 -7.80
C ILE A 222 -4.80 0.68 -7.63
N ILE A 223 -5.44 1.58 -8.38
CA ILE A 223 -5.37 3.03 -8.10
C ILE A 223 -6.29 3.35 -6.91
N ALA A 224 -5.83 4.17 -5.96
CA ALA A 224 -6.60 4.49 -4.76
C ALA A 224 -7.98 5.11 -5.07
N ALA A 225 -8.09 5.96 -6.08
CA ALA A 225 -9.35 6.53 -6.57
C ALA A 225 -10.38 5.48 -7.00
N ASN A 226 -9.93 4.28 -7.37
CA ASN A 226 -10.77 3.18 -7.84
C ASN A 226 -11.13 2.18 -6.71
N ILE A 227 -10.81 2.47 -5.46
CA ILE A 227 -11.08 1.56 -4.32
C ILE A 227 -12.56 1.20 -4.21
N GLU A 228 -13.48 2.12 -4.46
CA GLU A 228 -14.92 1.85 -4.40
C GLU A 228 -15.34 0.78 -5.42
N ASN A 229 -14.83 0.89 -6.66
CA ASN A 229 -15.09 -0.10 -7.70
C ASN A 229 -14.49 -1.45 -7.32
N ARG A 230 -13.27 -1.49 -6.77
CA ARG A 230 -12.67 -2.73 -6.28
C ARG A 230 -13.50 -3.38 -5.17
N VAL A 231 -14.01 -2.59 -4.22
CA VAL A 231 -14.88 -3.10 -3.15
C VAL A 231 -16.15 -3.72 -3.74
N LYS A 232 -16.77 -3.09 -4.73
CA LYS A 232 -17.92 -3.66 -5.46
C LYS A 232 -17.57 -4.99 -6.12
N GLU A 233 -16.42 -5.08 -6.80
CA GLU A 233 -15.94 -6.32 -7.42
C GLU A 233 -15.69 -7.44 -6.40
N LEU A 234 -15.06 -7.14 -5.27
CA LEU A 234 -14.76 -8.14 -4.24
C LEU A 234 -15.99 -8.63 -3.46
N ASN A 235 -17.08 -7.85 -3.49
CA ASN A 235 -18.38 -8.25 -2.93
C ASN A 235 -19.18 -9.15 -3.87
N LYS A 236 -18.85 -9.23 -5.17
CA LYS A 236 -19.52 -10.16 -6.09
C LYS A 236 -19.25 -11.61 -5.65
N MET A 237 -20.28 -12.46 -5.72
CA MET A 237 -20.13 -13.90 -5.52
C MET A 237 -19.46 -14.51 -6.76
N ALA A 238 -18.46 -15.36 -6.54
CA ALA A 238 -17.76 -16.07 -7.62
C ALA A 238 -18.64 -17.19 -8.22
N ASP A 239 -19.41 -16.86 -9.26
CA ASP A 239 -20.32 -17.75 -10.01
C ASP A 239 -21.50 -18.35 -9.22
N GLN A 240 -22.54 -18.76 -9.97
CA GLN A 240 -23.81 -19.36 -9.48
C GLN A 240 -23.64 -20.77 -8.87
N SER A 241 -22.57 -21.04 -8.14
CA SER A 241 -22.43 -22.26 -7.36
C SER A 241 -22.76 -21.97 -5.89
N GLU A 242 -23.53 -22.84 -5.24
CA GLU A 242 -23.95 -22.72 -3.82
C GLU A 242 -22.77 -22.65 -2.81
N LYS A 243 -21.52 -22.74 -3.27
CA LYS A 243 -20.30 -22.68 -2.45
C LYS A 243 -19.39 -21.48 -2.79
N ALA A 244 -19.83 -20.57 -3.64
CA ALA A 244 -19.06 -19.40 -4.06
C ALA A 244 -18.72 -18.50 -2.87
N LYS A 245 -17.44 -18.44 -2.50
CA LYS A 245 -16.94 -17.53 -1.46
C LYS A 245 -16.69 -16.15 -2.10
N GLN A 246 -16.95 -15.07 -1.36
CA GLN A 246 -16.80 -13.70 -1.86
C GLN A 246 -15.33 -13.38 -2.19
N GLY A 247 -15.09 -12.45 -3.13
CA GLY A 247 -13.74 -12.07 -3.56
C GLY A 247 -12.82 -11.60 -2.43
N PHE A 248 -13.37 -10.94 -1.39
CA PHE A 248 -12.60 -10.62 -0.17
C PHE A 248 -12.05 -11.85 0.54
N TRP A 249 -12.85 -12.92 0.63
CA TRP A 249 -12.41 -14.17 1.25
C TRP A 249 -11.28 -14.80 0.44
N GLU A 250 -11.38 -14.80 -0.88
CA GLU A 250 -10.32 -15.33 -1.76
C GLU A 250 -9.00 -14.60 -1.55
N GLU A 251 -9.00 -13.25 -1.58
CA GLU A 251 -7.78 -12.47 -1.40
C GLU A 251 -7.19 -12.63 0.00
N PHE A 252 -8.04 -12.71 1.04
CA PHE A 252 -7.60 -12.96 2.40
C PHE A 252 -6.96 -14.34 2.56
N GLU A 253 -7.55 -15.39 1.99
CA GLU A 253 -7.00 -16.75 2.06
C GLU A 253 -5.69 -16.89 1.26
N MET A 254 -5.59 -16.19 0.12
CA MET A 254 -4.33 -16.10 -0.63
C MET A 254 -3.21 -15.47 0.20
N LEU A 255 -3.54 -14.52 1.09
CA LEU A 255 -2.59 -13.97 2.04
C LEU A 255 -2.23 -14.99 3.12
N GLN A 256 -3.23 -15.68 3.69
CA GLN A 256 -3.02 -16.71 4.72
C GLN A 256 -2.12 -17.87 4.21
N GLN A 257 -2.27 -18.28 2.95
CA GLN A 257 -1.41 -19.30 2.35
C GLN A 257 0.07 -18.89 2.26
N GLN A 258 0.37 -17.58 2.32
CA GLN A 258 1.74 -17.08 2.33
C GLN A 258 2.36 -17.07 3.73
N GLU A 259 1.61 -17.31 4.80
CA GLU A 259 2.10 -17.32 6.18
C GLU A 259 3.31 -18.27 6.36
N CYS A 260 3.31 -19.42 5.66
CA CYS A 260 4.42 -20.37 5.68
C CYS A 260 5.75 -19.79 5.16
N LYS A 261 5.73 -18.70 4.38
CA LYS A 261 6.94 -17.99 3.92
C LYS A 261 7.53 -17.07 4.98
N PHE A 262 6.74 -16.74 6.01
CA PHE A 262 7.08 -15.79 7.07
C PHE A 262 7.34 -16.48 8.41
N LEU A 263 7.87 -17.71 8.37
CA LEU A 263 8.28 -18.48 9.55
C LEU A 263 9.59 -17.93 10.16
N TYR A 264 9.56 -16.68 10.60
CA TYR A 264 10.70 -16.06 11.26
C TYR A 264 10.89 -16.60 12.69
N PRO A 265 12.14 -16.61 13.20
CA PRO A 265 12.43 -17.00 14.57
C PRO A 265 11.70 -16.14 15.61
N ARG A 266 11.24 -16.79 16.68
CA ARG A 266 10.56 -16.18 17.85
C ARG A 266 11.16 -16.73 19.16
N LYS A 267 12.45 -17.07 19.14
CA LYS A 267 13.15 -17.81 20.20
C LYS A 267 13.21 -17.00 21.49
N GLU A 268 13.36 -15.68 21.40
CA GLU A 268 13.45 -14.81 22.57
C GLU A 268 12.14 -14.84 23.37
N GLY A 269 11.00 -14.78 22.69
CA GLY A 269 9.69 -14.89 23.35
C GLY A 269 9.38 -16.29 23.94
N GLN A 270 10.08 -17.34 23.49
CA GLN A 270 9.91 -18.72 23.97
C GLN A 270 10.74 -19.04 25.22
N ARG A 271 11.71 -18.18 25.58
CA ARG A 271 12.54 -18.34 26.79
C ARG A 271 11.67 -18.49 28.03
N VAL A 272 12.11 -19.34 28.97
CA VAL A 272 11.32 -19.71 30.16
C VAL A 272 10.98 -18.48 30.98
N GLU A 273 11.93 -17.55 31.09
CA GLU A 273 11.86 -16.28 31.79
C GLU A 273 10.86 -15.30 31.16
N ASN A 274 10.61 -15.41 29.84
CA ASN A 274 9.70 -14.54 29.11
C ASN A 274 8.27 -15.05 29.02
N LYS A 275 8.01 -16.32 29.35
CA LYS A 275 6.66 -16.91 29.23
C LYS A 275 5.60 -16.08 29.95
N ALA A 276 5.91 -15.58 31.15
CA ALA A 276 5.00 -14.76 31.96
C ALA A 276 4.87 -13.30 31.46
N LYS A 277 5.75 -12.85 30.56
CA LYS A 277 5.68 -11.53 29.90
C LYS A 277 4.80 -11.55 28.65
N ASN A 278 4.32 -12.72 28.22
CA ASN A 278 3.44 -12.88 27.06
C ASN A 278 1.98 -13.05 27.50
N ARG A 279 1.08 -12.20 27.00
CA ARG A 279 -0.36 -12.34 27.27
C ARG A 279 -0.91 -13.64 26.71
N TYR A 280 -0.40 -14.05 25.55
CA TYR A 280 -0.76 -15.31 24.89
C TYR A 280 0.50 -16.12 24.60
N LYS A 281 0.52 -17.37 25.05
CA LYS A 281 1.67 -18.28 24.95
C LYS A 281 2.24 -18.41 23.53
N ASN A 282 1.37 -18.36 22.53
CA ASN A 282 1.72 -18.65 21.13
C ASN A 282 1.82 -17.39 20.25
N ILE A 283 1.60 -16.20 20.81
CA ILE A 283 1.70 -14.92 20.08
C ILE A 283 2.94 -14.22 20.60
N LEU A 284 4.02 -14.34 19.84
CA LEU A 284 5.37 -13.94 20.24
C LEU A 284 5.96 -13.03 19.17
N PRO A 285 6.80 -12.06 19.56
CA PRO A 285 7.43 -11.15 18.62
C PRO A 285 8.48 -11.89 17.77
N PHE A 286 8.65 -11.47 16.52
CA PHE A 286 9.78 -11.94 15.70
C PHE A 286 11.09 -11.40 16.25
N ASP A 287 12.11 -12.27 16.36
CA ASP A 287 13.40 -11.90 16.96
C ASP A 287 14.12 -10.79 16.17
N THR A 288 13.92 -10.76 14.85
CA THR A 288 14.59 -9.81 13.93
C THR A 288 14.08 -8.38 14.03
N THR A 289 12.84 -8.18 14.50
CA THR A 289 12.22 -6.85 14.58
C THR A 289 11.70 -6.53 15.98
N ARG A 290 11.99 -7.37 16.98
CA ARG A 290 11.53 -7.14 18.35
C ARG A 290 12.13 -5.85 18.92
N VAL A 291 11.40 -5.21 19.82
CA VAL A 291 11.98 -4.12 20.62
C VAL A 291 12.81 -4.73 21.74
N ALA A 292 14.09 -4.37 21.81
CA ALA A 292 14.98 -4.76 22.89
C ALA A 292 15.06 -3.61 23.92
N LEU A 293 14.74 -3.89 25.19
CA LEU A 293 14.82 -2.89 26.24
C LEU A 293 16.29 -2.58 26.56
N ARG A 294 16.67 -1.31 26.45
CA ARG A 294 18.04 -0.83 26.65
C ARG A 294 18.31 -0.63 28.14
N ASN A 295 19.58 -0.74 28.52
CA ASN A 295 20.04 -0.58 29.92
C ASN A 295 19.42 -1.60 30.89
N ALA A 296 19.02 -2.76 30.37
CA ALA A 296 18.52 -3.87 31.15
C ALA A 296 19.65 -4.46 32.03
N ASP A 297 19.36 -4.82 33.28
CA ASP A 297 20.39 -5.40 34.18
C ASP A 297 20.88 -6.73 33.58
N PRO A 298 22.16 -6.85 33.19
CA PRO A 298 22.70 -8.08 32.59
C PRO A 298 22.64 -9.29 33.53
N ARG A 299 22.53 -9.05 34.84
CA ARG A 299 22.41 -10.09 35.87
C ARG A 299 20.99 -10.62 36.00
N VAL A 300 20.00 -9.90 35.49
CA VAL A 300 18.60 -10.33 35.46
C VAL A 300 18.35 -10.99 34.10
N PRO A 301 18.18 -12.31 34.05
CA PRO A 301 17.85 -12.99 32.81
C PRO A 301 16.61 -12.36 32.18
N SER A 302 16.70 -12.06 30.87
CA SER A 302 15.56 -11.60 30.08
C SER A 302 14.97 -10.24 30.49
N SER A 303 15.83 -9.39 31.05
CA SER A 303 15.54 -7.99 31.36
C SER A 303 15.35 -7.12 30.10
N ASP A 304 15.83 -7.58 28.93
CA ASP A 304 15.75 -6.87 27.65
C ASP A 304 14.45 -7.16 26.86
N TYR A 305 13.56 -8.00 27.37
CA TYR A 305 12.40 -8.50 26.64
C TYR A 305 11.12 -7.71 26.93
N ILE A 306 10.46 -7.32 25.84
CA ILE A 306 9.05 -6.93 25.78
C ILE A 306 8.40 -7.56 24.54
N ASN A 307 7.13 -7.95 24.64
CA ASN A 307 6.37 -8.47 23.49
C ASN A 307 5.92 -7.30 22.60
N ALA A 308 6.84 -6.86 21.73
CA ALA A 308 6.63 -5.76 20.79
C ALA A 308 7.56 -5.89 19.57
N ASN A 309 7.10 -5.42 18.40
CA ASN A 309 7.90 -5.35 17.17
C ASN A 309 7.86 -3.95 16.55
N TYR A 310 8.99 -3.53 15.97
CA TYR A 310 9.02 -2.40 15.05
C TYR A 310 8.33 -2.76 13.74
N ILE A 311 7.46 -1.87 13.27
CA ILE A 311 6.75 -1.98 11.99
C ILE A 311 7.08 -0.73 11.17
N LYS A 312 7.51 -0.94 9.93
CA LYS A 312 7.91 0.11 8.99
C LYS A 312 7.31 -0.20 7.63
N ASN A 313 6.92 0.82 6.88
CA ASN A 313 6.57 0.64 5.47
C ASN A 313 7.86 0.41 4.67
N THR A 314 8.07 -0.80 4.17
CA THR A 314 9.26 -1.17 3.37
C THR A 314 9.03 -1.10 1.86
N LEU A 315 7.82 -0.75 1.41
CA LEU A 315 7.46 -0.75 -0.02
C LEU A 315 7.77 0.57 -0.75
N GLU A 316 8.29 1.57 -0.06
CA GLU A 316 8.66 2.86 -0.65
C GLU A 316 10.07 2.81 -1.26
N ASP A 317 10.18 2.18 -2.43
CA ASP A 317 11.36 2.24 -3.28
C ASP A 317 11.46 3.63 -3.94
N GLY A 318 12.29 4.52 -3.36
CA GLY A 318 12.88 5.65 -4.07
C GLY A 318 12.37 7.07 -3.76
N CYS A 319 11.33 7.25 -2.93
CA CYS A 319 10.93 8.58 -2.45
C CYS A 319 11.23 8.71 -0.95
N SER A 320 12.21 9.57 -0.62
CA SER A 320 12.70 9.94 0.72
C SER A 320 12.20 9.10 1.93
N ALA A 321 12.94 8.03 2.24
CA ALA A 321 12.81 7.23 3.46
C ALA A 321 12.82 8.06 4.78
N GLU A 322 13.21 9.33 4.71
CA GLU A 322 13.26 10.29 5.83
C GLU A 322 11.89 10.69 6.39
N HIS A 323 10.77 10.44 5.70
CA HIS A 323 9.45 10.94 6.12
C HIS A 323 8.40 9.85 6.42
N CYS A 324 8.78 8.57 6.39
CA CYS A 324 7.85 7.48 6.70
C CYS A 324 7.65 7.31 8.21
N LYS A 325 6.39 7.24 8.64
CA LYS A 325 6.05 6.90 10.04
C LYS A 325 6.59 5.51 10.38
N VAL A 326 7.15 5.40 11.58
CA VAL A 326 7.54 4.13 12.19
C VAL A 326 6.56 3.81 13.30
N TYR A 327 6.20 2.54 13.43
CA TYR A 327 5.30 2.08 14.47
C TYR A 327 5.98 1.05 15.35
N ILE A 328 5.45 0.89 16.55
CA ILE A 328 5.70 -0.28 17.40
C ILE A 328 4.36 -0.95 17.65
N ALA A 329 4.21 -2.17 17.17
CA ALA A 329 3.07 -3.03 17.50
C ALA A 329 3.39 -3.80 18.78
N THR A 330 2.55 -3.69 19.81
CA THR A 330 2.74 -4.38 21.10
C THR A 330 1.44 -4.95 21.64
N GLN A 331 1.53 -5.90 22.56
CA GLN A 331 0.38 -6.47 23.25
C GLN A 331 -0.17 -5.49 24.31
N GLY A 332 -1.41 -5.71 24.77
CA GLY A 332 -1.95 -4.98 25.91
C GLY A 332 -1.18 -5.35 27.19
N CYS A 333 -0.81 -4.35 27.99
CA CYS A 333 0.03 -4.52 29.18
C CYS A 333 -0.52 -5.57 30.15
N LEU A 334 0.36 -6.45 30.64
CA LEU A 334 0.11 -7.25 31.84
C LEU A 334 0.53 -6.43 33.05
N GLN A 335 0.05 -6.79 34.25
CA GLN A 335 0.48 -6.13 35.49
C GLN A 335 2.01 -6.20 35.66
N SER A 336 2.62 -7.34 35.29
CA SER A 336 4.06 -7.57 35.36
C SER A 336 4.88 -6.83 34.30
N THR A 337 4.26 -6.33 33.22
CA THR A 337 4.97 -5.72 32.08
C THR A 337 4.73 -4.21 31.98
N VAL A 338 4.05 -3.58 32.94
CA VAL A 338 3.79 -2.12 32.90
C VAL A 338 5.09 -1.32 32.94
N ASN A 339 6.05 -1.73 33.77
CA ASN A 339 7.35 -1.04 33.87
C ASN A 339 8.18 -1.22 32.59
N ASP A 340 8.15 -2.42 32.01
CA ASP A 340 8.78 -2.74 30.72
C ASP A 340 8.18 -1.86 29.61
N PHE A 341 6.84 -1.69 29.60
CA PHE A 341 6.14 -0.83 28.65
C PHE A 341 6.60 0.63 28.76
N TRP A 342 6.65 1.21 29.97
CA TRP A 342 7.12 2.58 30.12
C TRP A 342 8.60 2.74 29.78
N THR A 343 9.43 1.73 30.07
CA THR A 343 10.84 1.69 29.64
C THR A 343 10.94 1.78 28.12
N MET A 344 10.14 0.99 27.40
CA MET A 344 10.04 1.02 25.94
C MET A 344 9.61 2.40 25.43
N ILE A 345 8.51 2.96 25.97
CA ILE A 345 8.02 4.30 25.60
C ILE A 345 9.12 5.35 25.78
N TYR A 346 9.85 5.26 26.89
CA TYR A 346 10.87 6.23 27.22
C TYR A 346 12.07 6.15 26.27
N GLN A 347 12.62 4.95 26.07
CA GLN A 347 13.84 4.75 25.27
C GLN A 347 13.62 5.02 23.78
N GLU A 348 12.41 4.78 23.26
CA GLU A 348 12.09 4.93 21.84
C GLU A 348 11.65 6.35 21.49
N ASN A 349 11.68 7.26 22.45
CA ASN A 349 11.23 8.63 22.27
C ASN A 349 9.78 8.75 21.76
N THR A 350 8.91 7.84 22.20
CA THR A 350 7.50 7.82 21.77
C THR A 350 6.72 8.97 22.40
N HIS A 351 6.00 9.71 21.56
CA HIS A 351 5.09 10.78 22.00
C HIS A 351 3.62 10.43 21.83
N ILE A 352 3.30 9.41 21.02
CA ILE A 352 1.95 9.02 20.67
C ILE A 352 1.73 7.55 21.02
N ILE A 353 0.72 7.27 21.84
CA ILE A 353 0.29 5.91 22.19
C ILE A 353 -1.15 5.72 21.70
N VAL A 354 -1.40 4.63 20.97
CA VAL A 354 -2.70 4.27 20.41
C VAL A 354 -3.15 2.93 20.99
N MET A 355 -4.19 2.97 21.82
CA MET A 355 -4.83 1.82 22.45
C MET A 355 -6.17 1.54 21.76
N THR A 356 -6.37 0.32 21.26
CA THR A 356 -7.55 -0.05 20.44
C THR A 356 -8.46 -1.07 21.12
N THR A 357 -8.52 -1.02 22.46
CA THR A 357 -9.31 -1.92 23.29
C THR A 357 -9.72 -1.24 24.60
N LYS A 358 -10.78 -1.73 25.23
CA LYS A 358 -11.09 -1.43 26.63
C LYS A 358 -10.17 -2.23 27.55
N GLU A 359 -10.07 -1.85 28.82
CA GLU A 359 -9.31 -2.64 29.81
C GLU A 359 -9.89 -4.05 29.96
N VAL A 360 -11.23 -4.13 29.99
CA VAL A 360 -12.01 -5.37 30.10
C VAL A 360 -13.07 -5.40 29.00
N GLU A 361 -13.16 -6.52 28.28
CA GLU A 361 -14.22 -6.78 27.30
C GLU A 361 -14.85 -8.14 27.65
N ARG A 362 -16.18 -8.17 27.83
CA ARG A 362 -16.94 -9.38 28.24
C ARG A 362 -16.37 -10.10 29.47
N GLY A 363 -15.97 -9.33 30.48
CA GLY A 363 -15.37 -9.87 31.71
C GLY A 363 -13.97 -10.47 31.55
N ARG A 364 -13.32 -10.31 30.38
CA ARG A 364 -11.94 -10.76 30.15
C ARG A 364 -10.99 -9.56 30.08
N ASN A 365 -9.90 -9.65 30.82
CA ASN A 365 -8.85 -8.63 30.81
C ASN A 365 -8.14 -8.59 29.45
N LYS A 366 -8.20 -7.44 28.78
CA LYS A 366 -7.55 -7.19 27.49
C LYS A 366 -6.27 -6.40 27.64
N CYS A 367 -6.25 -5.44 28.57
CA CYS A 367 -5.08 -4.62 28.90
C CYS A 367 -5.19 -4.15 30.35
N PHE A 368 -4.11 -4.29 31.12
CA PHE A 368 -4.01 -3.70 32.45
C PHE A 368 -3.80 -2.20 32.32
N ARG A 369 -4.40 -1.40 33.21
CA ARG A 369 -4.24 0.05 33.23
C ARG A 369 -2.79 0.43 33.59
N TYR A 370 -2.13 1.15 32.69
CA TYR A 370 -0.73 1.58 32.84
C TYR A 370 -0.59 3.10 32.99
N TRP A 371 -1.68 3.84 33.16
CA TRP A 371 -1.71 5.28 33.40
C TRP A 371 -2.41 5.59 34.74
N PRO A 372 -2.10 6.72 35.40
CA PRO A 372 -2.81 7.14 36.60
C PRO A 372 -4.15 7.79 36.26
N ASP A 373 -5.02 7.92 37.26
CA ASP A 373 -6.26 8.69 37.14
C ASP A 373 -5.97 10.17 36.86
N GLN A 374 -6.97 10.90 36.35
CA GLN A 374 -6.82 12.30 35.97
C GLN A 374 -6.31 13.16 37.14
N ASN A 375 -5.33 14.02 36.88
CA ASN A 375 -4.61 14.86 37.85
C ASN A 375 -3.78 14.09 38.89
N CYS A 376 -3.61 12.77 38.74
CA CYS A 376 -2.74 11.97 39.59
C CYS A 376 -1.40 11.68 38.91
N THR A 377 -0.40 11.40 39.75
CA THR A 377 0.93 10.94 39.36
C THR A 377 1.16 9.54 39.93
N LYS A 378 1.77 8.67 39.13
CA LYS A 378 2.15 7.32 39.55
C LYS A 378 3.52 6.95 38.99
N GLU A 379 4.29 6.25 39.81
CA GLU A 379 5.61 5.74 39.43
C GLU A 379 5.51 4.33 38.87
N PHE A 380 6.23 4.10 37.77
CA PHE A 380 6.37 2.82 37.10
C PHE A 380 7.86 2.51 36.91
N GLY A 381 8.47 1.95 37.95
CA GLY A 381 9.93 1.84 38.02
C GLY A 381 10.58 3.24 38.06
N PRO A 382 11.60 3.54 37.24
CA PRO A 382 12.27 4.84 37.26
C PRO A 382 11.51 5.96 36.52
N ILE A 383 10.29 5.69 36.04
CA ILE A 383 9.51 6.64 35.24
C ILE A 383 8.29 7.07 36.05
N SER A 384 8.23 8.37 36.34
CA SER A 384 7.03 9.03 36.87
C SER A 384 6.12 9.41 35.72
N VAL A 385 4.84 9.07 35.83
CA VAL A 385 3.81 9.38 34.84
C VAL A 385 2.73 10.18 35.53
N GLN A 386 2.43 11.36 35.01
CA GLN A 386 1.34 12.22 35.44
C GLN A 386 0.28 12.30 34.34
N ASN A 387 -0.99 12.22 34.73
CA ASN A 387 -2.10 12.46 33.82
C ASN A 387 -2.58 13.90 34.01
N ILE A 388 -2.24 14.77 33.05
CA ILE A 388 -2.53 16.21 33.11
C ILE A 388 -3.99 16.49 32.74
N GLY A 389 -4.62 15.63 31.95
CA GLY A 389 -5.97 15.85 31.50
C GLY A 389 -6.51 14.73 30.64
N GLU A 390 -7.82 14.56 30.69
CA GLU A 390 -8.57 13.62 29.85
C GLU A 390 -9.65 14.37 29.06
N ARG A 391 -9.87 13.93 27.83
CA ARG A 391 -10.94 14.40 26.97
C ARG A 391 -11.64 13.20 26.35
N GLU A 392 -12.95 13.10 26.56
CA GLU A 392 -13.79 12.16 25.83
C GLU A 392 -14.16 12.75 24.47
N CYS A 393 -13.99 11.94 23.43
CA CYS A 393 -14.46 12.22 22.08
C CYS A 393 -15.44 11.12 21.68
N GLN A 394 -16.09 11.26 20.53
CA GLN A 394 -17.05 10.27 20.05
C GLN A 394 -16.35 8.94 19.73
N GLY A 395 -16.37 8.02 20.71
CA GLY A 395 -15.86 6.66 20.59
C GLY A 395 -14.39 6.44 20.97
N TYR A 396 -13.71 7.46 21.48
CA TYR A 396 -12.34 7.34 22.00
C TYR A 396 -12.03 8.40 23.06
N TYR A 397 -11.05 8.11 23.92
CA TYR A 397 -10.48 9.05 24.88
C TYR A 397 -9.15 9.60 24.36
N ILE A 398 -8.85 10.86 24.67
CA ILE A 398 -7.51 11.44 24.56
C ILE A 398 -7.06 11.79 25.97
N ARG A 399 -5.87 11.33 26.37
CA ARG A 399 -5.21 11.75 27.61
C ARG A 399 -3.90 12.47 27.30
N GLU A 400 -3.66 13.55 28.02
CA GLU A 400 -2.38 14.25 28.04
C GLU A 400 -1.57 13.74 29.21
N LEU A 401 -0.55 12.94 28.92
CA LEU A 401 0.35 12.38 29.91
C LEU A 401 1.66 13.17 29.89
N GLN A 402 2.31 13.24 31.05
CA GLN A 402 3.64 13.81 31.20
C GLN A 402 4.52 12.81 31.91
N ILE A 403 5.67 12.52 31.33
CA ILE A 403 6.61 11.55 31.87
C ILE A 403 7.96 12.19 32.16
N ALA A 404 8.58 11.77 33.25
CA ALA A 404 9.93 12.16 33.62
C ALA A 404 10.60 11.00 34.35
N ARG A 405 11.92 10.87 34.17
CA ARG A 405 12.71 9.99 35.02
C ARG A 405 12.88 10.58 36.40
N ILE A 406 12.74 9.74 37.42
CA ILE A 406 12.93 10.15 38.84
C ILE A 406 14.40 10.10 39.25
N ASP A 407 15.22 9.34 38.53
CA ASP A 407 16.65 9.15 38.80
C ASP A 407 17.54 10.14 38.01
N ARG A 408 16.94 11.06 37.26
CA ARG A 408 17.64 12.07 36.45
C ARG A 408 16.89 13.40 36.50
N GLU A 409 17.63 14.50 36.58
CA GLU A 409 17.05 15.81 36.32
C GLU A 409 16.91 16.02 34.81
N GLU A 410 15.68 15.87 34.32
CA GLU A 410 15.35 16.10 32.91
C GLU A 410 14.02 16.83 32.78
N ARG A 411 13.84 17.52 31.65
CA ARG A 411 12.55 18.15 31.35
C ARG A 411 11.52 17.07 31.09
N PRO A 412 10.33 17.13 31.71
CA PRO A 412 9.31 16.14 31.44
C PRO A 412 8.86 16.17 29.97
N ARG A 413 8.65 14.99 29.40
CA ARG A 413 8.15 14.81 28.03
C ARG A 413 6.64 14.62 28.05
N LYS A 414 5.94 15.32 27.16
CA LYS A 414 4.50 15.14 26.94
C LYS A 414 4.22 13.97 26.02
N ILE A 415 3.20 13.18 26.36
CA ILE A 415 2.70 12.05 25.58
C ILE A 415 1.20 12.23 25.38
N LYS A 416 0.73 12.04 24.14
CA LYS A 416 -0.70 11.91 23.84
C LYS A 416 -1.09 10.45 23.79
N HIS A 417 -2.00 10.06 24.68
CA HIS A 417 -2.56 8.72 24.75
C HIS A 417 -3.95 8.72 24.16
N PHE A 418 -4.16 7.94 23.11
CA PHE A 418 -5.40 7.79 22.38
C PHE A 418 -5.98 6.40 22.67
N GLN A 419 -7.18 6.33 23.23
CA GLN A 419 -7.84 5.05 23.54
C GLN A 419 -9.17 4.93 22.80
N TYR A 420 -9.21 4.12 21.74
CA TYR A 420 -10.43 3.79 21.01
C TYR A 420 -11.23 2.72 21.75
N PHE A 421 -12.45 3.07 22.17
CA PHE A 421 -13.33 2.20 22.95
C PHE A 421 -14.61 1.78 22.22
N SER A 422 -14.88 2.32 21.03
CA SER A 422 -16.04 1.96 20.20
C SER A 422 -15.81 0.77 19.27
N TRP A 423 -14.65 0.11 19.32
CA TRP A 423 -14.44 -1.13 18.55
C TRP A 423 -15.29 -2.25 19.15
N PRO A 424 -16.10 -2.98 18.35
CA PRO A 424 -16.94 -4.05 18.88
C PRO A 424 -16.14 -5.26 19.38
N ASP A 425 -16.71 -5.99 20.35
CA ASP A 425 -16.05 -7.20 20.89
C ASP A 425 -15.84 -8.29 19.82
N HIS A 426 -16.76 -8.39 18.85
CA HIS A 426 -16.68 -9.28 17.70
C HIS A 426 -16.74 -8.49 16.40
N GLY A 427 -15.90 -8.89 15.45
CA GLY A 427 -15.85 -8.28 14.12
C GLY A 427 -15.19 -6.90 14.12
N VAL A 428 -15.74 -6.04 13.27
CA VAL A 428 -15.22 -4.71 12.94
C VAL A 428 -16.34 -3.68 13.13
N PRO A 429 -16.03 -2.39 13.33
CA PRO A 429 -17.04 -1.33 13.34
C PRO A 429 -17.92 -1.39 12.08
N ASN A 430 -19.23 -1.14 12.22
CA ASN A 430 -20.17 -1.15 11.09
C ASN A 430 -19.84 -0.08 10.04
N GLU A 431 -19.32 1.07 10.50
CA GLU A 431 -18.95 2.20 9.65
C GLU A 431 -17.50 2.62 9.95
N PRO A 432 -16.69 2.95 8.91
CA PRO A 432 -15.28 3.30 9.10
C PRO A 432 -15.08 4.72 9.63
N GLY A 433 -16.08 5.61 9.54
CA GLY A 433 -15.94 7.04 9.83
C GLY A 433 -15.36 7.35 11.21
N GLY A 434 -15.76 6.59 12.24
CA GLY A 434 -15.21 6.77 13.60
C GLY A 434 -13.72 6.43 13.70
N VAL A 435 -13.27 5.39 12.99
CA VAL A 435 -11.84 5.00 12.96
C VAL A 435 -11.03 6.01 12.14
N LEU A 436 -11.57 6.49 11.02
CA LEU A 436 -10.90 7.50 10.19
C LEU A 436 -10.74 8.83 10.92
N SER A 437 -11.77 9.29 11.63
CA SER A 437 -11.68 10.50 12.47
C SER A 437 -10.63 10.34 13.58
N PHE A 438 -10.58 9.17 14.21
CA PHE A 438 -9.58 8.84 15.22
C PHE A 438 -8.14 8.89 14.67
N LEU A 439 -7.89 8.27 13.51
CA LEU A 439 -6.60 8.31 12.83
C LEU A 439 -6.20 9.71 12.39
N ASP A 440 -7.13 10.53 11.88
CA ASP A 440 -6.85 11.92 11.53
C ASP A 440 -6.34 12.73 12.74
N GLN A 441 -6.93 12.55 13.91
CA GLN A 441 -6.46 13.20 15.14
C GLN A 441 -5.07 12.72 15.58
N ILE A 442 -4.80 11.42 15.49
CA ILE A 442 -3.47 10.84 15.73
C ILE A 442 -2.44 11.47 14.78
N ASN A 443 -2.77 11.57 13.50
CA ASN A 443 -1.89 12.09 12.46
C ASN A 443 -1.63 13.59 12.59
N LYS A 444 -2.64 14.37 12.97
CA LYS A 444 -2.46 15.78 13.33
C LYS A 444 -1.55 15.94 14.55
N ALA A 445 -1.74 15.12 15.57
CA ALA A 445 -0.89 15.14 16.76
C ALA A 445 0.56 14.75 16.45
N HIS A 446 0.78 13.68 15.68
CA HIS A 446 2.12 13.24 15.30
C HIS A 446 2.86 14.29 14.46
N ARG A 447 2.20 14.90 13.45
CA ARG A 447 2.78 15.96 12.62
C ARG A 447 3.18 17.22 13.42
N SER A 448 2.54 17.47 14.56
CA SER A 448 2.91 18.59 15.44
C SER A 448 4.18 18.35 16.26
N ILE A 449 4.80 17.17 16.18
CA ILE A 449 5.98 16.77 16.95
C ILE A 449 7.04 16.17 15.99
N PRO A 450 7.87 17.01 15.35
CA PRO A 450 8.84 16.56 14.34
C PRO A 450 9.86 15.53 14.84
N GLU A 451 10.26 15.61 16.11
CA GLU A 451 11.23 14.68 16.73
C GLU A 451 10.56 13.46 17.39
N SER A 452 9.29 13.17 17.07
CA SER A 452 8.62 12.01 17.65
C SER A 452 9.27 10.72 17.17
N GLY A 453 9.61 9.85 18.12
CA GLY A 453 9.89 8.45 17.84
C GLY A 453 8.64 7.68 17.38
N PRO A 454 8.74 6.34 17.27
CA PRO A 454 7.68 5.50 16.74
C PRO A 454 6.34 5.66 17.46
N ILE A 455 5.24 5.63 16.69
CA ILE A 455 3.88 5.56 17.23
C ILE A 455 3.67 4.16 17.81
N VAL A 456 3.37 4.07 19.12
CA VAL A 456 3.10 2.78 19.75
C VAL A 456 1.62 2.45 19.61
N VAL A 457 1.30 1.34 18.96
CA VAL A 457 -0.06 0.87 18.74
C VAL A 457 -0.26 -0.48 19.42
N HIS A 458 -1.31 -0.62 20.24
CA HIS A 458 -1.60 -1.87 20.94
C HIS A 458 -3.09 -2.14 21.07
N CYS A 459 -3.40 -3.41 21.33
CA CYS A 459 -4.75 -3.90 21.59
C CYS A 459 -4.72 -4.89 22.76
N SER A 460 -5.17 -6.13 22.54
CA SER A 460 -4.97 -7.23 23.47
C SER A 460 -3.74 -8.06 23.09
N ALA A 461 -3.75 -8.72 21.93
CA ALA A 461 -2.62 -9.54 21.46
C ALA A 461 -1.57 -8.74 20.67
N GLY A 462 -1.88 -7.52 20.24
CA GLY A 462 -0.99 -6.69 19.42
C GLY A 462 -0.97 -7.04 17.92
N ILE A 463 -1.94 -7.82 17.41
CA ILE A 463 -1.95 -8.29 16.02
C ILE A 463 -3.17 -7.82 15.21
N GLY A 464 -4.40 -8.16 15.61
CA GLY A 464 -5.61 -7.94 14.81
C GLY A 464 -5.97 -6.46 14.66
N ARG A 465 -6.58 -5.86 15.69
CA ARG A 465 -6.95 -4.44 15.69
C ARG A 465 -5.73 -3.54 15.48
N THR A 466 -4.61 -3.88 16.12
CA THR A 466 -3.32 -3.18 15.96
C THR A 466 -2.86 -3.17 14.50
N GLY A 467 -2.78 -4.32 13.84
CA GLY A 467 -2.38 -4.43 12.45
C GLY A 467 -3.35 -3.73 11.51
N THR A 468 -4.66 -3.86 11.73
CA THR A 468 -5.67 -3.13 10.95
C THR A 468 -5.47 -1.62 11.03
N ILE A 469 -5.24 -1.07 12.24
CA ILE A 469 -5.00 0.37 12.41
C ILE A 469 -3.70 0.81 11.73
N ILE A 470 -2.62 0.05 11.88
CA ILE A 470 -1.33 0.38 11.25
C ILE A 470 -1.45 0.37 9.72
N VAL A 471 -2.03 -0.68 9.13
CA VAL A 471 -2.18 -0.79 7.67
C VAL A 471 -3.08 0.32 7.11
N ILE A 472 -4.21 0.63 7.78
CA ILE A 472 -5.06 1.76 7.36
C ILE A 472 -4.27 3.07 7.43
N ASP A 473 -3.53 3.30 8.52
CA ASP A 473 -2.76 4.54 8.66
C ASP A 473 -1.65 4.67 7.61
N MET A 474 -0.97 3.57 7.26
CA MET A 474 0.02 3.52 6.18
C MET A 474 -0.60 3.86 4.83
N LEU A 475 -1.71 3.21 4.46
CA LEU A 475 -2.40 3.45 3.19
C LEU A 475 -2.93 4.89 3.10
N VAL A 476 -3.53 5.39 4.18
CA VAL A 476 -4.03 6.77 4.26
C VAL A 476 -2.88 7.76 4.16
N ASP A 477 -1.73 7.49 4.78
CA ASP A 477 -0.53 8.33 4.67
C ASP A 477 0.02 8.36 3.24
N THR A 478 0.09 7.20 2.57
CA THR A 478 0.46 7.10 1.15
C THR A 478 -0.47 7.94 0.27
N ILE A 479 -1.80 7.84 0.48
CA ILE A 479 -2.79 8.64 -0.27
C ILE A 479 -2.63 10.14 0.03
N HIS A 480 -2.39 10.54 1.27
CA HIS A 480 -2.17 11.94 1.61
C HIS A 480 -0.91 12.53 0.96
N ARG A 481 0.18 11.74 0.87
CA ARG A 481 1.44 12.18 0.28
C ARG A 481 1.43 12.17 -1.25
N GLN A 482 0.83 11.14 -1.85
CA GLN A 482 0.91 10.89 -3.29
C GLN A 482 -0.37 11.28 -4.05
N GLY A 483 -1.45 11.60 -3.34
CA GLY A 483 -2.77 11.89 -3.93
C GLY A 483 -3.61 10.64 -4.19
N LEU A 484 -4.84 10.84 -4.68
CA LEU A 484 -5.80 9.76 -4.94
C LEU A 484 -5.43 8.86 -6.12
N ASP A 485 -4.49 9.31 -6.96
CA ASP A 485 -4.08 8.57 -8.15
C ASP A 485 -2.91 7.61 -7.90
N CYS A 486 -2.46 7.47 -6.65
CA CYS A 486 -1.39 6.55 -6.30
C CYS A 486 -1.82 5.07 -6.40
N ASP A 487 -0.82 4.20 -6.56
CA ASP A 487 -1.01 2.74 -6.53
C ASP A 487 -1.10 2.28 -5.06
N ILE A 488 -2.10 1.45 -4.74
CA ILE A 488 -2.25 0.76 -3.45
C ILE A 488 -2.36 -0.75 -3.68
N ASP A 489 -1.79 -1.55 -2.78
CA ASP A 489 -1.80 -3.02 -2.85
C ASP A 489 -1.97 -3.58 -1.43
N ILE A 490 -3.21 -3.66 -0.96
CA ILE A 490 -3.54 -3.94 0.46
C ILE A 490 -2.90 -5.24 0.96
N PRO A 491 -2.92 -6.38 0.23
CA PRO A 491 -2.33 -7.63 0.72
C PRO A 491 -0.80 -7.64 0.81
N LYS A 492 -0.11 -6.64 0.22
CA LYS A 492 1.35 -6.55 0.27
C LYS A 492 1.88 -5.52 1.26
N ASN A 493 1.04 -4.59 1.73
CA ASN A 493 1.44 -3.51 2.65
C ASN A 493 1.56 -3.96 4.10
#